data_AF-A0A257S0A7-F1
#
_entry.id   AF-A0A257S0A7-F1
#
_cell.length_a   1.000
_cell.length_b   1.000
_cell.length_c   1.000
_cell.angle_alpha   90.00
_cell.angle_beta   90.00
_cell.angle_gamma   90.00
#
_symmetry.space_group_name_H-M   'P 1'
#
loop_
_entity.id
_entity.type
_entity.pdbx_description
1 polymer ?
#
loop_
_entity_poly.entity_id
_entity_poly.type
_entity_poly.pdbx_seq_one_letter_code
_entity_poly.pdbx_strand_id
1 'polypeptide(L)' 'MTVKLQITFKDIDRSPALEARIREKAEVLGRFEGRILRCHVIIEAPHRHHHKGKLYRARIEIAVPRG' A
#
# COMPACT_ATOMS: atom_id res chain seq x y z
N MET A 1 -12.32 -11.08 7.35
CA MET A 1 -13.00 -9.95 6.69
C MET A 1 -12.32 -9.73 5.34
N THR A 2 -13.04 -9.84 4.23
CA THR A 2 -12.45 -9.99 2.89
C THR A 2 -12.17 -8.63 2.25
N VAL A 3 -11.22 -7.86 2.81
CA VAL A 3 -10.78 -6.62 2.16
C VAL A 3 -10.01 -7.00 0.89
N LYS A 4 -10.42 -6.48 -0.27
CA LYS A 4 -9.66 -6.67 -1.51
C LYS A 4 -8.42 -5.79 -1.48
N LEU A 5 -7.32 -6.33 -0.93
CA LEU A 5 -6.02 -5.70 -0.89
C LEU A 5 -5.31 -5.88 -2.24
N GLN A 6 -4.97 -4.77 -2.89
CA GLN A 6 -4.15 -4.73 -4.09
C GLN A 6 -2.84 -4.01 -3.78
N ILE A 7 -1.72 -4.60 -4.15
CA ILE A 7 -0.39 -4.01 -3.95
C ILE A 7 0.26 -3.80 -5.31
N THR A 8 0.78 -2.60 -5.56
CA THR A 8 1.45 -2.25 -6.81
C THR A 8 2.82 -1.65 -6.50
N PHE A 9 3.84 -2.19 -7.13
CA PHE A 9 5.21 -1.71 -7.05
C PHE A 9 5.52 -1.02 -8.38
N LYS A 10 5.89 0.26 -8.33
CA LYS A 10 6.19 1.08 -9.50
C LYS A 10 7.64 1.55 -9.43
N ASP A 11 8.41 1.26 -10.47
CA ASP A 11 9.85 1.57 -10.57
C ASP A 11 10.73 0.94 -9.47
N ILE A 12 10.21 -0.07 -8.76
CA ILE A 12 10.93 -0.85 -7.75
C ILE A 12 10.61 -2.33 -7.84
N ASP A 13 11.57 -3.15 -7.42
CA ASP A 13 11.40 -4.59 -7.27
C ASP A 13 10.38 -4.92 -6.19
N ARG A 14 9.61 -5.98 -6.42
CA ARG A 14 8.71 -6.52 -5.39
C ARG A 14 9.54 -6.99 -4.21
N SER A 15 9.09 -6.61 -3.02
CA SER A 15 9.72 -7.02 -1.76
C SER A 15 8.70 -7.78 -0.91
N PRO A 16 8.91 -9.09 -0.67
CA PRO A 16 8.01 -9.90 0.16
C PRO A 16 7.86 -9.34 1.58
N ALA A 17 8.93 -8.74 2.12
CA ALA A 17 8.89 -8.09 3.42
C ALA A 17 7.98 -6.85 3.44
N LEU A 18 7.95 -6.08 2.34
CA LEU A 18 6.98 -4.98 2.21
C LEU A 18 5.55 -5.52 2.08
N GLU A 19 5.32 -6.56 1.28
CA GLU A 19 3.99 -7.14 1.11
C GLU A 19 3.41 -7.63 2.45
N ALA A 20 4.22 -8.31 3.26
CA ALA A 20 3.82 -8.76 4.59
C ALA A 20 3.44 -7.57 5.51
N ARG A 21 4.28 -6.52 5.54
CA ARG A 21 3.99 -5.32 6.34
C ARG A 21 2.75 -4.57 5.86
N ILE A 22 2.55 -4.48 4.55
CA ILE A 22 1.36 -3.84 3.97
C ILE A 22 0.11 -4.63 4.34
N ARG A 23 0.16 -5.97 4.27
CA ARG A 23 -0.95 -6.85 4.63
C ARG A 23 -1.31 -6.71 6.11
N GLU A 24 -0.33 -6.76 7.01
CA GLU A 24 -0.55 -6.59 8.46
C GLU A 24 -1.21 -5.24 8.77
N LYS A 25 -0.73 -4.15 8.16
CA LYS A 25 -1.35 -2.82 8.33
C LYS A 25 -2.75 -2.73 7.71
N ALA A 26 -2.99 -3.39 6.58
CA ALA A 26 -4.31 -3.44 5.95
C ALA A 26 -5.32 -4.22 6.79
N GLU A 27 -4.90 -5.28 7.49
CA GLU A 27 -5.76 -5.99 8.44
C GLU A 27 -6.17 -5.10 9.61
N VAL A 28 -5.24 -4.29 10.12
CA VAL A 28 -5.53 -3.31 11.18
C VAL A 28 -6.56 -2.28 10.68
N LEU A 29 -6.40 -1.74 9.48
CA LEU A 29 -7.38 -0.83 8.86
C LEU A 29 -8.77 -1.49 8.72
N GLY A 30 -8.82 -2.76 8.34
CA GLY A 30 -10.06 -3.53 8.28
C GLY A 30 -10.77 -3.68 9.62
N ARG A 31 -10.09 -3.50 10.76
CA ARG A 31 -10.74 -3.53 12.09
C ARG A 31 -11.43 -2.21 12.44
N PHE A 32 -10.96 -1.08 11.91
CA PHE A 32 -11.50 0.24 12.22
C PHE A 32 -12.80 0.54 11.45
N GLU A 33 -12.86 0.12 10.18
CA GLU A 33 -14.03 0.32 9.34
C GLU A 33 -14.44 -1.02 8.73
N GLY A 34 -15.53 -1.61 9.27
CA GLY A 34 -16.12 -2.89 8.84
C GLY A 34 -16.50 -2.97 7.35
N ARG A 35 -16.37 -1.87 6.61
CA ARG A 35 -16.90 -1.66 5.27
C ARG A 35 -15.85 -1.26 4.23
N ILE A 36 -14.55 -1.43 4.48
CA ILE A 36 -13.56 -1.17 3.43
C ILE A 36 -13.80 -2.12 2.26
N LEU A 37 -14.15 -1.57 1.09
CA LEU A 37 -14.45 -2.35 -0.11
C LEU A 37 -13.16 -2.71 -0.87
N ARG A 38 -12.21 -1.78 -0.89
CA ARG A 38 -10.93 -1.93 -1.57
C ARG A 38 -9.85 -1.15 -0.82
N CYS A 39 -8.67 -1.74 -0.72
CA CYS A 39 -7.44 -1.07 -0.28
C CYS A 39 -6.38 -1.28 -1.36
N HIS A 40 -5.95 -0.21 -2.01
CA HIS A 40 -4.91 -0.24 -3.03
C HIS A 40 -3.69 0.51 -2.53
N VAL A 41 -2.58 -0.21 -2.36
CA VAL A 41 -1.30 0.34 -1.91
C VAL A 41 -0.34 0.36 -3.10
N ILE A 42 0.14 1.55 -3.43
CA ILE A 42 1.11 1.79 -4.49
C ILE A 42 2.40 2.25 -3.84
N ILE A 43 3.49 1.51 -4.05
CA ILE A 43 4.83 1.89 -3.59
C ILE A 43 5.63 2.29 -4.83
N GLU A 44 6.14 3.52 -4.86
CA GLU A 44 6.93 4.04 -5.96
C GLU A 44 8.25 4.69 -5.48
N ALA A 45 9.30 4.63 -6.31
CA ALA A 45 10.56 5.32 -6.08
C ALA A 45 10.88 6.26 -7.25
N PRO A 46 10.29 7.47 -7.29
CA PRO A 46 10.31 8.34 -8.47
C PRO A 46 11.72 8.86 -8.82
N HIS A 47 12.66 8.91 -7.87
CA HIS A 47 14.03 9.38 -8.09
C HIS A 47 15.06 8.34 -7.63
N ARG A 48 15.16 7.22 -8.35
CA ARG A 48 16.12 6.14 -8.05
C ARG A 48 17.60 6.56 -8.24
N HIS A 49 17.86 7.66 -8.95
CA HIS A 49 19.19 8.09 -9.42
C HIS A 49 19.79 9.34 -8.75
N HIS A 50 19.25 9.83 -7.63
CA HIS A 50 19.91 10.92 -6.89
C HIS A 50 20.74 10.42 -5.72
N HIS A 51 22.02 10.80 -5.68
CA HIS A 51 23.02 10.51 -4.65
C HIS A 51 22.67 11.04 -3.23
N LYS A 52 21.47 11.59 -3.02
CA LYS A 52 20.99 12.11 -1.73
C LYS A 52 19.62 11.53 -1.38
N GLY A 53 19.60 10.29 -0.90
CA GLY A 53 18.43 9.66 -0.27
C GLY A 53 17.42 9.05 -1.24
N LYS A 54 17.23 7.73 -1.15
CA LYS A 54 16.15 7.03 -1.85
C LYS A 54 14.81 7.44 -1.24
N LEU A 55 14.11 8.38 -1.87
CA LEU A 55 12.75 8.75 -1.47
C LEU A 55 11.78 7.69 -2.02
N TYR A 56 11.26 6.87 -1.11
CA TYR A 56 10.15 5.98 -1.40
C TYR A 56 8.84 6.71 -1.09
N ARG A 57 7.87 6.58 -1.98
CA ARG A 57 6.52 7.11 -1.81
C ARG A 57 5.54 5.95 -1.70
N ALA A 58 4.79 5.91 -0.61
CA ALA A 58 3.66 5.01 -0.45
C ALA A 58 2.37 5.82 -0.63
N ARG A 59 1.54 5.42 -1.59
CA ARG A 59 0.19 5.94 -1.80
C ARG A 59 -0.80 4.85 -1.42
N ILE A 60 -1.80 5.22 -0.61
CA ILE A 60 -2.82 4.31 -0.13
C ILE A 60 -4.16 4.88 -0.58
N GLU A 61 -4.88 4.12 -1.39
CA GLU A 61 -6.22 4.44 -1.88
C GLU A 61 -7.20 3.49 -1.22
N ILE A 62 -8.09 4.05 -0.40
CA ILE A 62 -9.10 3.30 0.34
C ILE A 62 -10.45 3.68 -0.25
N ALA A 63 -11.21 2.68 -0.71
CA ALA A 63 -12.59 2.87 -1.12
C ALA A 63 -13.52 2.41 0.00
N VAL A 64 -14.33 3.33 0.51
CA VAL A 64 -15.39 3.02 1.48
C VAL A 64 -16.74 3.31 0.83
N PRO A 65 -17.83 2.62 1.22
CA PRO A 65 -19.14 2.78 0.57
C PRO A 65 -19.75 4.17 0.72
N ARG A 66 -19.12 5.07 1.49
CA ARG A 66 -19.56 6.46 1.68
C ARG A 66 -18.49 7.51 1.31
N GLY A 67 -17.44 7.15 0.56
CA GLY A 67 -16.35 8.07 0.19
C GLY A 67 -15.25 7.43 -0.66
#